data_AF-A0A3N5XBA4-F1
#
_entry.id   AF-A0A3N5XBA4-F1
#
_cell.length_a   1.000
_cell.length_b   1.000
_cell.length_c   1.000
_cell.angle_alpha   90.00
_cell.angle_beta   90.00
_cell.angle_gamma   90.00
#
_symmetry.space_group_name_H-M   'P 1'
#
loop_
_entity.id
_entity.type
_entity.pdbx_description
1 polymer ?
#
loop_
_entity_poly.entity_id
_entity_poly.type
_entity_poly.pdbx_seq_one_letter_code
_entity_poly.pdbx_strand_id
1 'polypeptide(L)'
;MFTFALVTGGFFVASANQLDDDLSPRIAALGKQPSKEALAGFWSKVQGQAPLVETVEADRELRRVTFLWRGSNDTRRVSILGGLPGANLVKP
;
A
#
# COMPACT_ATOMS: atom_id res chain seq x y z
N MET A 1 -4.69 -11.44 -15.10
CA MET A 1 -3.77 -10.28 -15.14
C MET A 1 -4.19 -9.39 -13.98
N PHE A 2 -3.40 -9.31 -12.91
CA PHE A 2 -3.77 -8.58 -11.70
C PHE A 2 -3.04 -7.24 -11.71
N THR A 3 -3.79 -6.15 -11.91
CA THR A 3 -3.27 -4.78 -11.82
C THR A 3 -3.31 -4.35 -10.37
N PHE A 4 -2.17 -3.99 -9.79
CA PHE A 4 -2.10 -3.33 -8.50
C PHE A 4 -2.31 -1.82 -8.71
N ALA A 5 -3.26 -1.23 -7.98
CA ALA A 5 -3.34 0.23 -7.86
C ALA A 5 -2.59 0.63 -6.59
N LEU A 6 -1.40 1.20 -6.76
CA LEU A 6 -0.70 1.93 -5.71
C LEU A 6 -1.23 3.38 -5.76
N VAL A 7 -2.06 3.78 -4.80
CA VAL A 7 -2.40 5.20 -4.62
C VAL A 7 -1.48 5.74 -3.54
N THR A 8 -0.30 6.17 -3.95
CA THR A 8 0.49 7.14 -3.18
C THR A 8 -0.05 8.52 -3.55
N GLY A 9 -0.64 9.21 -2.57
CA GLY A 9 -0.95 10.63 -2.72
C GLY A 9 0.35 11.41 -2.89
N GLY A 10 0.63 11.85 -4.11
CA GLY A 10 1.82 12.64 -4.46
C GLY A 10 2.42 12.18 -5.77
N PHE A 11 2.37 13.03 -6.81
CA PHE A 11 3.13 12.83 -8.03
C PHE A 11 4.62 12.90 -7.71
N PHE A 12 5.29 11.76 -7.71
CA PHE A 12 6.75 11.67 -7.72
C PHE A 12 7.16 10.68 -8.81
N VAL A 13 7.91 11.16 -9.80
CA VAL A 13 8.68 10.29 -10.69
C VAL A 13 9.87 9.80 -9.86
N ALA A 14 9.67 8.71 -9.12
CA ALA A 14 10.75 8.07 -8.39
C ALA A 14 11.48 7.11 -9.33
N SER A 15 12.79 7.35 -9.48
CA SER A 15 13.72 6.42 -10.11
C SER A 15 13.63 5.06 -9.42
N ALA A 16 13.70 3.97 -10.18
CA ALA A 16 13.48 2.60 -9.71
C ALA A 16 14.35 2.18 -8.49
N ASN A 17 15.44 2.89 -8.20
CA ASN A 17 16.30 2.64 -7.03
C ASN A 17 15.88 3.35 -5.74
N GLN A 18 14.97 4.32 -5.77
CA GLN A 18 14.56 5.10 -4.58
C GLN A 18 13.20 4.65 -4.02
N LEU A 19 12.51 3.77 -4.74
CA LEU A 19 11.20 3.25 -4.32
C LEU A 19 11.28 2.25 -3.16
N ASP A 20 12.43 1.61 -2.93
CA ASP A 20 12.53 0.53 -1.94
C ASP A 20 12.40 1.02 -0.48
N ASP A 21 12.93 2.20 -0.16
CA ASP A 21 12.88 2.77 1.19
C ASP A 21 11.50 3.39 1.53
N ASP A 22 10.72 3.73 0.50
CA ASP A 22 9.37 4.31 0.63
C ASP A 22 8.24 3.28 0.52
N LEU A 23 8.55 2.02 0.24
CA LEU A 23 7.58 0.94 0.22
C LEU A 23 7.43 0.31 1.61
N SER A 24 6.26 -0.27 1.85
CA SER A 24 6.06 -1.20 2.97
C SER A 24 7.11 -2.32 2.87
N PRO A 25 7.86 -2.63 3.94
CA PRO A 25 8.80 -3.76 3.95
C PRO A 25 8.17 -5.07 3.48
N ARG A 26 6.90 -5.32 3.83
CA ARG A 26 6.14 -6.50 3.35
C ARG A 26 5.88 -6.46 1.84
N ILE A 27 5.62 -5.28 1.27
CA ILE A 27 5.42 -5.11 -0.18
C ILE A 27 6.75 -5.19 -0.93
N ALA A 28 7.80 -4.57 -0.42
CA ALA A 28 9.15 -4.65 -0.99
C ALA A 28 9.63 -6.11 -1.03
N ALA A 29 9.40 -6.89 0.04
CA ALA A 29 9.71 -8.31 0.07
C ALA A 29 8.95 -9.13 -1.00
N LEU A 30 7.67 -8.81 -1.25
CA LEU A 30 6.88 -9.44 -2.31
C LEU A 30 7.42 -9.08 -3.71
N GLY A 31 7.84 -7.83 -3.92
CA GLY A 31 8.38 -7.33 -5.19
C GLY A 31 9.70 -7.98 -5.61
N LYS A 32 10.52 -8.44 -4.66
CA LYS A 32 11.81 -9.11 -4.95
C LYS A 32 11.65 -10.51 -5.54
N GLN A 33 10.55 -11.20 -5.26
CA GLN A 33 10.27 -12.56 -5.76
C GLN A 33 8.77 -12.72 -6.11
N PRO A 34 8.30 -12.07 -7.18
CA PRO A 34 6.89 -12.10 -7.53
C PRO A 34 6.53 -13.43 -8.19
N SER A 35 5.93 -14.34 -7.43
CA SER A 35 5.30 -15.56 -7.94
C SER A 35 3.82 -15.64 -7.53
N LYS A 36 3.06 -16.52 -8.18
CA LYS A 36 1.65 -16.74 -7.81
C LYS A 36 1.54 -17.29 -6.39
N GLU A 37 2.47 -18.13 -5.99
CA GLU A 37 2.56 -18.76 -4.68
C GLU A 37 2.96 -17.72 -3.63
N ALA A 38 3.94 -16.86 -3.92
CA ALA A 38 4.33 -15.76 -3.06
C ALA A 38 3.17 -14.79 -2.84
N LEU A 39 2.41 -14.49 -3.91
CA LEU A 39 1.23 -13.63 -3.84
C LEU A 39 0.08 -14.27 -3.04
N ALA A 40 -0.19 -15.56 -3.24
CA ALA A 40 -1.20 -16.28 -2.46
C ALA A 40 -0.83 -16.34 -0.97
N GLY A 41 0.44 -16.64 -0.67
CA GLY A 41 0.98 -16.64 0.68
C GLY A 41 0.92 -15.25 1.33
N PHE A 42 1.24 -14.19 0.58
CA PHE A 42 1.09 -12.81 1.03
C PHE A 42 -0.36 -12.50 1.42
N TRP A 43 -1.33 -12.78 0.54
CA TRP A 43 -2.74 -12.49 0.80
C TRP A 43 -3.30 -13.26 2.00
N SER A 44 -2.86 -14.51 2.19
CA SER A 44 -3.20 -15.30 3.38
C SER A 44 -2.66 -14.65 4.66
N LYS A 45 -1.39 -14.23 4.64
CA LYS A 45 -0.75 -13.59 5.82
C LYS A 45 -1.38 -12.25 6.21
N VAL A 46 -1.83 -11.44 5.25
CA VAL A 46 -2.38 -10.10 5.52
C VAL A 46 -3.90 -10.08 5.68
N GLN A 47 -4.56 -11.24 5.61
CA GLN A 47 -6.00 -11.34 5.80
C GLN A 47 -6.41 -10.83 7.18
N GLY A 48 -7.30 -9.83 7.20
CA GLY A 48 -7.72 -9.16 8.44
C GLY A 48 -6.70 -8.22 9.07
N GLN A 49 -5.55 -7.98 8.42
CA GLN A 49 -4.49 -7.10 8.90
C GLN A 49 -4.36 -5.81 8.07
N ALA A 50 -5.39 -5.46 7.30
CA ALA A 50 -5.39 -4.23 6.50
C ALA A 50 -6.03 -3.06 7.29
N PRO A 51 -5.45 -1.85 7.26
CA PRO A 51 -4.20 -1.49 6.59
C PRO A 51 -2.96 -2.07 7.29
N LEU A 52 -1.89 -2.29 6.53
CA LEU A 52 -0.59 -2.60 7.12
C LEU A 52 -0.07 -1.35 7.83
N VAL A 53 0.32 -1.47 9.09
CA VAL A 53 0.94 -0.40 9.87
C VAL A 53 2.32 -0.85 10.28
N GLU A 54 3.33 -0.14 9.79
CA GLU A 54 4.74 -0.49 9.98
C GLU A 54 5.51 0.71 10.52
N THR A 55 6.52 0.45 11.35
CA THR A 55 7.41 1.51 11.85
C THR A 55 8.32 2.01 10.73
N VAL A 56 8.58 3.31 10.70
CA VAL A 56 9.60 3.89 9.83
C VAL A 56 10.93 3.84 10.58
N GLU A 57 11.91 3.09 10.10
CA GLU A 57 13.19 2.93 10.83
C GLU A 57 13.95 4.25 11.00
N ALA A 58 13.82 5.17 10.03
CA ALA A 58 14.42 6.49 10.09
C ALA A 58 13.78 7.41 11.15
N ASP A 59 12.52 7.15 11.54
CA ASP A 59 11.79 7.92 12.55
C ASP A 59 10.73 7.06 13.23
N ARG A 60 11.02 6.65 14.47
CA ARG A 60 10.15 5.76 15.27
C ARG A 60 8.88 6.43 15.78
N GLU A 61 8.72 7.74 15.66
CA GLU A 61 7.46 8.43 15.96
C GLU A 61 6.48 8.31 14.77
N LEU A 62 7.01 8.07 13.57
CA LEU A 62 6.20 7.91 12.37
C LEU A 62 5.75 6.46 12.17
N ARG A 63 4.60 6.32 11.52
CA ARG A 63 4.05 5.04 11.08
C ARG A 63 3.77 5.09 9.58
N ARG A 64 4.22 4.09 8.85
CA ARG A 64 3.85 3.85 7.45
C ARG A 64 2.55 3.07 7.44
N VAL A 65 1.51 3.67 6.87
CA VAL A 65 0.20 3.02 6.71
C VAL A 65 0.01 2.67 5.24
N THR A 66 -0.12 1.37 4.93
CA THR A 66 -0.32 0.87 3.57
C THR A 66 -1.68 0.20 3.46
N PHE A 67 -2.56 0.77 2.65
CA PHE A 67 -3.87 0.22 2.35
C PHE A 67 -3.76 -0.85 1.27
N LEU A 68 -4.33 -2.02 1.53
CA LEU A 68 -4.34 -3.13 0.58
C LEU A 68 -5.75 -3.31 0.02
N TRP A 69 -5.84 -3.43 -1.30
CA TRP A 69 -7.06 -3.80 -2.01
C TRP A 69 -6.77 -4.93 -2.98
N ARG A 70 -7.57 -6.01 -2.91
CA ARG A 70 -7.50 -7.11 -3.88
C ARG A 70 -8.61 -6.95 -4.91
N GLY A 71 -8.27 -6.35 -6.04
CA GLY A 71 -9.21 -6.16 -7.15
C GLY A 71 -9.53 -7.45 -7.92
N SER A 72 -10.64 -7.39 -8.66
CA SER A 72 -11.01 -8.33 -9.71
C SER A 72 -10.98 -7.63 -11.08
N ASN A 73 -11.28 -8.35 -12.16
CA ASN A 73 -11.42 -7.77 -13.50
C ASN A 73 -12.54 -6.72 -13.58
N ASP A 74 -13.48 -6.74 -12.63
CA ASP A 74 -14.60 -5.80 -12.56
C ASP A 74 -14.27 -4.55 -11.73
N THR A 75 -13.12 -4.53 -11.06
CA THR A 75 -12.68 -3.37 -10.27
C THR A 75 -12.31 -2.22 -11.20
N ARG A 76 -13.12 -1.16 -11.20
CA ARG A 76 -12.90 0.05 -12.01
C ARG A 76 -12.24 1.20 -11.27
N ARG A 77 -12.42 1.27 -9.95
CA ARG A 77 -11.90 2.33 -9.09
C ARG A 77 -11.72 1.81 -7.68
N VAL A 78 -10.63 2.24 -7.04
CA VAL A 78 -10.39 2.09 -5.61
C VAL A 78 -10.17 3.50 -5.06
N SER A 79 -10.94 3.89 -4.07
CA SER A 79 -10.86 5.22 -3.46
C SER A 79 -10.69 5.06 -1.95
N ILE A 80 -9.70 5.77 -1.40
CA ILE A 80 -9.54 5.90 0.06
C ILE A 80 -10.32 7.15 0.45
N LEU A 81 -11.41 6.96 1.19
CA LEU A 81 -12.23 8.04 1.71
C LEU A 81 -11.94 8.18 3.20
N GLY A 82 -11.32 9.29 3.57
CA GLY A 82 -10.85 9.57 4.92
C GLY A 82 -9.72 10.61 4.88
N GLY A 83 -9.45 11.23 6.03
CA GLY A 83 -8.41 12.24 6.18
C GLY A 83 -7.98 12.37 7.64
N LEU A 84 -6.88 13.07 7.88
CA LEU A 84 -6.46 13.42 9.24
C LEU A 84 -7.62 14.13 9.96
N PRO A 85 -7.94 13.79 11.22
CA PRO A 85 -8.87 14.59 12.01
C PRO A 85 -8.31 16.03 12.06
N GLY A 86 -9.02 16.96 11.43
CA GLY A 86 -8.61 18.37 11.27
C GLY A 86 -8.63 18.89 9.83
N ALA A 87 -8.56 18.01 8.83
CA ALA A 87 -8.90 18.39 7.47
C ALA A 87 -10.43 18.40 7.36
N ASN A 88 -11.04 19.58 7.38
CA ASN A 88 -12.45 19.78 7.02
C ASN A 88 -12.66 19.34 5.57
N LEU A 89 -12.80 18.03 5.34
CA LEU A 89 -13.34 17.49 4.11
C LEU A 89 -14.82 17.79 4.17
N VAL A 90 -15.21 18.88 3.50
CA VAL A 90 -16.60 19.29 3.30
C VAL A 90 -17.37 18.06 2.85
N LYS A 91 -18.28 17.62 3.73
CA LYS A 91 -19.24 16.55 3.45
C LYS A 91 -20.13 17.05 2.29
N PRO A 92 -20.45 16.22 1.28
CA PRO A 92 -21.32 16.62 0.18
C PRO A 92 -22.69 17.07 0.66
#